data_AF-A0A318RBQ7-F1
#
_entry.id   AF-A0A318RBQ7-F1
#
_cell.length_a   1.000
_cell.length_b   1.000
_cell.length_c   1.000
_cell.angle_alpha   90.00
_cell.angle_beta   90.00
_cell.angle_gamma   90.00
#
_symmetry.space_group_name_H-M   'P 1'
#
loop_
_entity.id
_entity.type
_entity.pdbx_description
1 polymer ?
#
loop_
_entity_poly.entity_id
_entity_poly.type
_entity_poly.pdbx_seq_one_letter_code
_entity_poly.pdbx_strand_id
1 'polypeptide(L)'
;MSSQRYRSITDETRQRAVKQVTELLPHTTSVAQAVRVVAERFSVSPNSIRNWMANAGIDPTQTLAEQRLAQAQAQIARLTELNEALAAGRPPTAGSE
;
A
#
# COMPACT_ATOMS: atom_id res chain seq x y z
N MET A 1 18.03 -6.01 -35.50
CA MET A 1 16.58 -6.01 -35.21
C MET A 1 16.33 -7.07 -34.15
N SER A 2 16.43 -6.69 -32.88
CA SER A 2 16.32 -7.65 -31.77
C SER A 2 14.84 -7.82 -31.45
N SER A 3 14.25 -8.93 -31.91
CA SER A 3 12.89 -9.35 -31.61
C SER A 3 12.76 -9.57 -30.11
N GLN A 4 12.47 -8.47 -29.42
CA GLN A 4 12.15 -8.37 -28.01
C GLN A 4 11.03 -9.36 -27.77
N ARG A 5 11.39 -10.48 -27.15
CA ARG A 5 10.45 -11.51 -26.68
C ARG A 5 9.38 -10.78 -25.89
N TYR A 6 8.21 -10.59 -26.48
CA TYR A 6 6.97 -10.34 -25.76
C TYR A 6 6.72 -11.63 -24.97
N ARG A 7 7.48 -11.82 -23.87
CA ARG A 7 7.06 -12.71 -22.79
C ARG A 7 5.71 -12.15 -22.41
N SER A 8 4.65 -12.84 -22.82
CA SER A 8 3.29 -12.48 -22.53
C SER A 8 3.17 -12.35 -21.02
N ILE A 9 3.14 -11.11 -20.53
CA ILE A 9 2.86 -10.84 -19.13
C ILE A 9 1.46 -11.39 -18.90
N THR A 10 1.40 -12.51 -18.17
CA THR A 10 0.16 -13.19 -17.83
C THR A 10 -0.69 -12.29 -16.96
N ASP A 11 -2.01 -12.47 -17.01
CA ASP A 11 -2.91 -11.70 -16.14
C ASP A 11 -2.61 -11.93 -14.66
N GLU A 12 -2.12 -13.13 -14.28
CA GLU A 12 -1.63 -13.40 -12.93
C GLU A 12 -0.47 -12.48 -12.54
N THR A 13 0.48 -12.25 -13.46
CA THR A 13 1.61 -11.35 -13.22
C THR A 13 1.13 -9.92 -13.02
N ARG A 14 0.14 -9.46 -13.80
CA ARG A 14 -0.46 -8.12 -13.67
C ARG A 14 -1.15 -7.97 -12.33
N GLN A 15 -1.96 -8.95 -11.94
CA GLN A 15 -2.66 -8.96 -10.65
C GLN A 15 -1.68 -8.95 -9.47
N ARG A 16 -0.62 -9.77 -9.53
CA ARG A 16 0.44 -9.78 -8.50
C ARG A 16 1.15 -8.44 -8.40
N ALA A 17 1.46 -7.80 -9.52
CA ALA A 17 2.12 -6.49 -9.53
C ALA A 17 1.22 -5.42 -8.91
N VAL A 18 -0.06 -5.37 -9.32
CA VAL A 18 -1.05 -4.45 -8.75
C VAL A 18 -1.21 -4.66 -7.24
N LYS A 19 -1.36 -5.91 -6.79
CA LYS A 19 -1.44 -6.27 -5.37
C LYS A 19 -0.23 -5.76 -4.59
N GLN A 20 0.98 -5.99 -5.12
CA GLN A 20 2.19 -5.51 -4.45
C GLN A 20 2.29 -3.99 -4.37
N VAL A 21 1.76 -3.24 -5.35
CA VAL A 21 1.69 -1.77 -5.21
C VAL A 21 0.80 -1.42 -4.03
N THR A 22 -0.41 -1.98 -3.96
CA THR A 22 -1.37 -1.71 -2.88
C THR A 22 -0.83 -2.06 -1.49
N GLU A 23 -0.08 -3.16 -1.36
CA GLU A 23 0.59 -3.56 -0.12
C GLU A 23 1.76 -2.64 0.25
N LEU A 24 2.43 -2.05 -0.73
CA LEU A 24 3.59 -1.18 -0.52
C LEU A 24 3.21 0.28 -0.23
N LEU A 25 2.04 0.74 -0.70
CA LEU A 25 1.51 2.08 -0.45
C LEU A 25 1.66 2.57 1.01
N PRO A 26 1.26 1.80 2.06
CA PRO A 26 1.35 2.28 3.44
C PRO A 26 2.80 2.44 3.94
N HIS A 27 3.78 1.86 3.25
CA HIS A 27 5.19 1.90 3.61
C HIS A 27 6.00 2.90 2.77
N THR A 28 5.33 3.70 1.92
CA THR A 28 5.99 4.63 1.01
C THR A 28 5.51 6.06 1.21
N THR A 29 6.37 7.01 0.84
CA THR A 29 6.04 8.44 0.93
C THR A 29 5.07 8.89 -0.15
N SER A 30 5.03 8.18 -1.28
CA SER A 30 4.20 8.50 -2.43
C SER A 30 3.86 7.29 -3.29
N VAL A 31 2.72 7.37 -3.97
CA VAL A 31 2.31 6.42 -5.03
C VAL A 31 3.40 6.23 -6.08
N ALA A 32 4.08 7.31 -6.48
CA ALA A 32 5.12 7.27 -7.49
C ALA A 32 6.32 6.40 -7.05
N GLN A 33 6.70 6.47 -5.76
CA GLN A 33 7.73 5.61 -5.19
C GLN A 33 7.29 4.14 -5.20
N ALA A 34 6.07 3.85 -4.74
CA ALA A 34 5.54 2.48 -4.73
C ALA A 34 5.53 1.86 -6.13
N VAL A 35 5.05 2.62 -7.11
CA VAL A 35 5.00 2.20 -8.52
C VAL A 35 6.40 1.95 -9.09
N ARG A 36 7.39 2.80 -8.77
CA ARG A 36 8.78 2.60 -9.23
C ARG A 36 9.38 1.32 -8.68
N VAL A 37 9.24 1.07 -7.38
CA VAL A 37 9.78 -0.12 -6.71
C VAL A 37 9.18 -1.40 -7.31
N VAL A 38 7.87 -1.42 -7.53
CA VAL A 38 7.21 -2.59 -8.15
C VAL A 38 7.60 -2.73 -9.62
N ALA A 39 7.69 -1.64 -10.37
CA ALA A 39 8.11 -1.66 -11.77
C ALA A 39 9.52 -2.28 -11.94
N GLU A 40 10.46 -1.91 -11.09
CA GLU A 40 11.80 -2.50 -11.05
C GLU A 40 11.77 -4.00 -10.74
N ARG A 41 11.01 -4.40 -9.70
CA ARG A 41 10.87 -5.81 -9.29
C ARG A 41 10.31 -6.71 -10.39
N PHE A 42 9.35 -6.20 -11.16
CA PHE A 42 8.73 -6.94 -12.27
C PHE A 42 9.44 -6.72 -13.62
N SER A 43 10.50 -5.89 -13.65
CA SER A 43 11.23 -5.51 -14.88
C SER A 43 10.32 -4.94 -15.97
N VAL A 44 9.40 -4.06 -15.58
CA VAL A 44 8.42 -3.42 -16.46
C VAL A 44 8.46 -1.91 -16.32
N SER A 45 7.83 -1.19 -17.24
CA SER A 45 7.76 0.27 -17.13
C SER A 45 6.81 0.68 -15.99
N PRO A 46 7.09 1.78 -15.28
CA PRO A 46 6.14 2.38 -14.33
C PRO A 46 4.77 2.69 -14.96
N ASN A 47 4.75 3.00 -16.26
CA ASN A 47 3.51 3.27 -16.98
C ASN A 47 2.66 1.99 -17.14
N SER A 48 3.29 0.84 -17.35
CA SER A 48 2.60 -0.46 -17.41
C SER A 48 1.89 -0.77 -16.09
N ILE A 49 2.54 -0.53 -14.96
CA ILE A 49 1.94 -0.71 -13.62
C ILE A 49 0.72 0.20 -13.45
N ARG A 50 0.82 1.49 -13.82
CA ARG A 50 -0.31 2.42 -13.76
C ARG A 50 -1.49 1.98 -14.61
N ASN A 51 -1.22 1.53 -15.83
CA ASN A 51 -2.26 1.02 -16.72
C ASN A 51 -2.94 -0.24 -16.14
N TRP A 52 -2.19 -1.13 -15.50
CA TRP A 52 -2.79 -2.31 -14.85
C TRP A 52 -3.64 -1.95 -13.65
N MET A 53 -3.22 -0.97 -12.84
CA MET A 53 -4.06 -0.46 -11.74
C MET A 53 -5.34 0.17 -12.27
N ALA A 54 -5.25 1.00 -13.31
CA ALA A 54 -6.42 1.62 -13.96
C ALA A 54 -7.38 0.56 -14.53
N ASN A 55 -6.85 -0.46 -15.22
CA ASN A 55 -7.65 -1.57 -15.74
C ASN A 55 -8.29 -2.42 -14.64
N ALA A 56 -7.68 -2.46 -13.45
CA ALA A 56 -8.25 -3.09 -12.26
C ALA A 56 -9.22 -2.16 -11.50
N GLY A 57 -9.45 -0.93 -11.96
CA GLY A 57 -10.32 0.05 -11.31
C GLY A 57 -9.72 0.62 -10.01
N ILE A 58 -8.41 0.55 -9.83
CA ILE A 58 -7.73 1.00 -8.61
C ILE A 58 -7.15 2.39 -8.84
N ASP A 59 -7.64 3.37 -8.06
CA ASP A 59 -6.96 4.65 -7.90
C ASP A 59 -5.99 4.56 -6.71
N PRO A 60 -4.67 4.51 -6.95
CA PRO A 60 -3.67 4.38 -5.90
C PRO A 60 -3.64 5.60 -4.96
N THR A 61 -4.11 6.76 -5.39
CA THR A 61 -4.20 7.97 -4.56
C THR A 61 -5.31 7.82 -3.54
N GLN A 62 -6.48 7.37 -3.99
CA GLN A 62 -7.62 7.06 -3.13
C GLN A 62 -7.27 5.94 -2.15
N THR A 63 -6.68 4.85 -2.64
CA THR A 63 -6.24 3.73 -1.79
C THR A 63 -5.28 4.20 -0.68
N LEU A 64 -4.30 5.05 -1.01
CA LEU A 64 -3.37 5.59 -0.02
C LEU A 64 -4.08 6.49 1.00
N ALA A 65 -5.04 7.30 0.55
CA ALA A 65 -5.82 8.19 1.43
C ALA A 65 -6.68 7.40 2.42
N GLU A 66 -7.40 6.37 1.94
CA GLU A 66 -8.23 5.48 2.75
C GLU A 66 -7.39 4.73 3.79
N GLN A 67 -6.23 4.21 3.39
CA GLN A 67 -5.31 3.55 4.32
C GLN A 67 -4.77 4.50 5.40
N ARG A 68 -4.39 5.72 5.02
CA ARG A 68 -3.93 6.75 5.98
C ARG A 68 -5.03 7.15 6.96
N LEU A 69 -6.26 7.27 6.48
CA LEU A 69 -7.42 7.55 7.32
C LEU A 69 -7.64 6.42 8.35
N ALA A 70 -7.62 5.16 7.89
CA ALA A 70 -7.76 4.00 8.78
C ALA A 70 -6.64 3.94 9.84
N GLN A 71 -5.39 4.21 9.44
CA GLN A 71 -4.26 4.27 10.38
C GLN A 71 -4.43 5.40 11.41
N ALA A 72 -4.83 6.59 10.97
CA ALA A 72 -5.07 7.73 11.86
C ALA A 72 -6.21 7.43 12.85
N GLN A 73 -7.30 6.82 12.39
CA GLN A 73 -8.42 6.42 13.25
C GLN A 73 -7.98 5.39 14.29
N ALA A 74 -7.19 4.38 13.91
CA ALA A 74 -6.64 3.41 14.85
C ALA A 74 -5.73 4.07 15.90
N GLN A 75 -4.89 5.02 15.49
CA GLN A 75 -4.04 5.78 16.41
C GLN A 75 -4.86 6.64 17.37
N ILE A 76 -5.89 7.34 16.88
CA ILE A 76 -6.80 8.12 17.71
C ILE A 76 -7.48 7.21 18.74
N ALA A 77 -8.04 6.08 18.32
CA ALA A 77 -8.69 5.14 19.22
C ALA A 77 -7.74 4.65 20.33
N ARG A 78 -6.51 4.29 19.96
CA ARG A 78 -5.50 3.84 20.91
C ARG A 78 -5.07 4.94 21.88
N LEU A 79 -4.89 6.17 21.40
CA LEU A 79 -4.53 7.31 22.26
C LEU A 79 -5.68 7.66 23.21
N THR A 80 -6.94 7.59 22.75
CA THR A 80 -8.12 7.78 23.60
C THR A 80 -8.16 6.73 24.71
N GLU A 81 -7.97 5.46 24.40
CA GLU A 81 -7.91 4.38 25.40
C GLU A 81 -6.82 4.62 26.45
N LEU A 82 -5.63 5.05 26.03
CA LEU A 82 -4.54 5.38 26.95
C LEU A 82 -4.88 6.59 27.83
N ASN A 83 -5.49 7.63 27.27
CA ASN A 83 -5.92 8.80 28.02
C ASN A 83 -6.98 8.45 29.07
N GLU A 84 -7.96 7.60 28.72
CA GLU A 84 -8.97 7.10 29.65
C GLU A 84 -8.35 6.26 30.78
N ALA A 85 -7.40 5.39 30.47
CA ALA A 85 -6.68 4.60 31.46
C ALA A 85 -5.91 5.48 32.46
N LEU A 86 -5.19 6.48 31.95
CA LEU A 86 -4.46 7.45 32.77
C LEU A 86 -5.41 8.30 33.63
N ALA A 87 -6.53 8.77 33.06
CA ALA A 87 -7.54 9.54 33.80
C ALA A 87 -8.20 8.72 34.92
N ALA A 88 -8.35 7.41 34.73
CA ALA A 88 -8.85 6.48 35.74
C ALA A 88 -7.80 6.08 36.81
N GLY A 89 -6.58 6.63 36.74
CA GLY A 89 -5.49 6.28 37.65
C GLY A 89 -4.99 4.84 37.47
N ARG A 90 -5.31 4.19 36.34
CA ARG A 90 -4.85 2.84 36.01
C ARG A 90 -3.53 2.95 35.24
N PRO A 91 -2.47 2.21 35.62
CA PRO A 91 -1.25 2.19 34.81
C PRO A 91 -1.60 1.70 33.39
N PRO A 92 -0.98 2.27 32.34
CA PRO A 92 -1.21 1.81 30.98
C PRO A 92 -0.81 0.34 30.93
N THR A 93 -1.76 -0.54 30.64
CA THR A 93 -1.45 -1.95 30.40
C THR A 93 -0.66 -1.98 29.09
N ALA A 94 0.67 -2.08 29.22
CA ALA A 94 1.52 -2.51 28.13
C ALA A 94 0.91 -3.81 27.63
N GLY A 95 0.46 -3.82 26.37
CA GLY A 95 -0.11 -5.02 25.75
C GLY A 95 0.87 -6.15 25.99
N SER A 96 0.45 -7.12 26.79
CA SER A 96 1.20 -8.34 27.02
C SER A 96 1.14 -9.13 25.72
N GLU A 97 2.32 -9.34 25.13
CA GLU A 97 2.58 -10.31 24.06
C GLU A 97 2.27 -11.74 24.54
#